data_AF-A0A645HKZ7-F1
#
_entry.id   AF-A0A645HKZ7-F1
#
_cell.length_a   1.000
_cell.length_b   1.000
_cell.length_c   1.000
_cell.angle_alpha   90.00
_cell.angle_beta   90.00
_cell.angle_gamma   90.00
#
_symmetry.space_group_name_H-M   'P 1'
#
loop_
_entity.id
_entity.type
_entity.pdbx_description
1 polymer ?
#
loop_
_entity_poly.entity_id
_entity_poly.type
_entity_poly.pdbx_seq_one_letter_code
_entity_poly.pdbx_strand_id
1 'polypeptide(L)' 'MYFEDRLKKIQNAEIAKGDNLEGYDVVMTVKTEGYTATKYKAIVTFQGDPKVKPVIYYINNVYEQGSWKINITTEKPENF' A
#
# COMPACT_ATOMS: atom_id res chain seq x y z
N MET A 1 -19.66 1.68 1.45
CA MET A 1 -18.81 2.90 1.48
C MET A 1 -17.57 2.62 0.66
N TYR A 2 -17.35 3.36 -0.41
CA TYR A 2 -16.25 3.14 -1.34
C TYR A 2 -14.93 3.72 -0.79
N PHE A 3 -13.79 3.17 -1.20
CA PHE A 3 -12.46 3.56 -0.72
C PHE A 3 -12.20 5.07 -0.91
N GLU A 4 -12.59 5.61 -2.06
CA GLU A 4 -12.41 7.02 -2.43
C GLU A 4 -13.08 7.98 -1.45
N ASP A 5 -14.28 7.64 -0.96
CA ASP A 5 -15.02 8.48 -0.02
C ASP A 5 -14.37 8.53 1.37
N ARG A 6 -13.63 7.48 1.75
CA ARG A 6 -12.81 7.52 2.97
C ARG A 6 -11.55 8.34 2.76
N LEU A 7 -10.96 8.27 1.58
CA LEU A 7 -9.75 9.03 1.25
C LEU A 7 -10.00 10.54 1.27
N LYS A 8 -11.16 11.01 0.78
CA LYS A 8 -11.59 12.42 0.85
C LYS A 8 -11.62 13.00 2.28
N LYS A 9 -11.64 12.15 3.30
CA LYS A 9 -11.62 12.57 4.72
C LYS A 9 -10.20 12.71 5.28
N ILE A 10 -9.19 12.26 4.56
CA ILE A 10 -7.79 12.34 4.94
C ILE A 10 -7.23 13.64 4.36
N GLN A 11 -6.71 14.51 5.23
CA GLN A 11 -6.08 15.74 4.79
C GLN A 11 -4.75 15.44 4.09
N ASN A 12 -4.44 16.16 3.01
CA ASN A 12 -3.21 16.02 2.21
C ASN A 12 -3.03 14.65 1.52
N ALA A 13 -4.13 13.93 1.28
CA ALA A 13 -4.11 12.69 0.52
C ALA A 13 -5.16 12.72 -0.58
N GLU A 14 -4.74 12.39 -1.80
CA GLU A 14 -5.65 12.17 -2.92
C GLU A 14 -5.19 10.99 -3.77
N ILE A 15 -6.10 10.46 -4.58
CA ILE A 15 -5.74 9.45 -5.58
C ILE A 15 -5.12 10.19 -6.75
N ALA A 16 -3.84 9.93 -6.99
CA ALA A 16 -3.15 10.40 -8.19
C ALA A 16 -3.87 9.87 -9.43
N LYS A 17 -4.13 10.75 -10.40
CA LYS A 17 -4.83 10.42 -11.66
C LYS A 17 -3.84 10.40 -12.81
N GLY A 18 -3.68 9.23 -13.42
CA GLY A 18 -2.74 9.03 -14.53
C GLY A 18 -1.28 9.02 -14.08
N ASP A 19 -0.37 9.29 -15.02
CA ASP A 19 1.07 9.16 -14.80
C ASP A 19 1.75 10.45 -14.33
N ASN A 20 1.00 11.56 -14.24
CA ASN A 20 1.56 12.82 -13.77
C ASN A 20 1.59 12.86 -12.23
N LEU A 21 2.77 12.62 -11.69
CA LEU A 21 3.07 12.64 -10.26
C LEU A 21 3.76 13.94 -9.82
N GLU A 22 3.83 14.95 -10.70
CA GLU A 22 4.39 16.25 -10.36
C GLU A 22 3.49 16.98 -9.35
N GLY A 23 4.09 17.63 -8.36
CA GLY A 23 3.40 18.40 -7.32
C GLY A 23 3.07 17.63 -6.03
N TYR A 24 3.38 16.33 -5.96
CA TYR A 24 3.28 15.55 -4.73
C TYR A 24 4.61 15.50 -4.00
N ASP A 25 4.59 15.75 -2.68
CA ASP A 25 5.77 15.58 -1.83
C ASP A 25 6.14 14.10 -1.65
N VAL A 26 5.12 13.23 -1.61
CA VAL A 26 5.25 11.78 -1.45
C VAL A 26 4.21 11.08 -2.31
N VAL A 27 4.64 10.09 -3.08
CA VAL A 27 3.78 9.19 -3.86
C VAL A 27 3.75 7.82 -3.19
N MET A 28 2.55 7.34 -2.87
CA MET A 28 2.32 5.99 -2.38
C MET A 28 1.78 5.11 -3.52
N THR A 29 2.52 4.08 -3.89
CA THR A 29 2.10 3.08 -4.88
C THR A 29 1.72 1.79 -4.16
N VAL A 30 0.49 1.31 -4.38
CA VAL A 30 0.01 0.02 -3.84
C VAL A 30 -0.08 -0.98 -4.99
N LYS A 31 0.82 -1.96 -5.00
CA LYS A 31 0.78 -3.07 -5.97
C LYS A 31 0.24 -4.31 -5.28
N THR A 32 -0.98 -4.73 -5.65
CA THR A 32 -1.54 -5.99 -5.14
C THR A 32 -0.93 -7.15 -5.91
N GLU A 33 -0.27 -8.06 -5.19
CA GLU A 33 0.35 -9.27 -5.76
C GLU A 33 -0.62 -10.47 -5.73
N GLY A 34 -1.58 -10.47 -4.80
CA GLY A 34 -2.60 -11.52 -4.74
C GLY A 34 -3.70 -11.21 -3.74
N TYR A 35 -4.94 -11.54 -4.12
CA TYR A 35 -6.10 -11.40 -3.25
C TYR A 35 -7.01 -12.63 -3.39
N THR A 36 -7.29 -13.28 -2.27
CA THR A 36 -8.27 -14.36 -2.16
C THR A 36 -9.17 -14.11 -0.95
N ALA A 37 -10.18 -14.96 -0.76
CA ALA A 37 -11.04 -14.89 0.43
C ALA A 37 -10.26 -15.02 1.76
N THR A 38 -9.05 -15.60 1.74
CA THR A 38 -8.26 -15.88 2.95
C THR A 38 -6.87 -15.24 2.96
N LYS A 39 -6.45 -14.57 1.89
CA LYS A 39 -5.12 -13.95 1.80
C LYS A 39 -5.17 -12.63 1.07
N TYR A 40 -4.37 -11.68 1.53
CA TYR A 40 -4.10 -10.44 0.82
C TYR A 40 -2.60 -10.14 0.86
N LYS A 41 -2.00 -10.04 -0.33
CA LYS A 41 -0.59 -9.71 -0.53
C LYS A 41 -0.46 -8.44 -1.35
N ALA A 42 0.34 -7.51 -0.86
CA ALA A 42 0.63 -6.28 -1.57
C ALA A 42 2.02 -5.74 -1.22
N ILE A 43 2.61 -5.02 -2.17
CA ILE A 43 3.80 -4.21 -1.95
C ILE A 43 3.35 -2.75 -1.95
N VAL A 44 3.65 -2.03 -0.88
CA VAL A 44 3.38 -0.60 -0.77
C VAL A 44 4.71 0.13 -0.79
N THR A 45 4.88 1.00 -1.77
CA THR A 45 6.09 1.81 -1.94
C THR A 45 5.77 3.28 -1.70
N PHE A 46 6.54 3.92 -0.83
CA PHE A 46 6.53 5.36 -0.64
C PHE A 46 7.76 5.97 -1.27
N GLN A 47 7.56 6.86 -2.23
CA GLN A 47 8.61 7.60 -2.90
C GLN A 47 8.44 9.09 -2.58
N GLY A 48 9.44 9.68 -1.92
CA GLY A 48 9.56 11.13 -1.74
C GLY A 48 10.66 11.67 -2.64
N ASP A 49 11.63 12.39 -2.05
CA ASP A 49 12.81 12.91 -2.75
C ASP A 49 13.46 11.82 -3.64
N PRO A 50 13.61 12.06 -4.95
CA PRO A 50 14.25 11.13 -5.88
C PRO A 50 15.68 10.71 -5.51
N LYS A 51 16.39 11.49 -4.68
CA LYS A 51 17.73 11.18 -4.18
C LYS A 51 17.72 10.20 -3.01
N VAL A 52 16.58 10.03 -2.36
CA VAL A 52 16.39 9.15 -1.20
C VAL A 52 15.80 7.82 -1.68
N LYS A 53 16.29 6.73 -1.09
CA LYS A 53 15.75 5.40 -1.40
C LYS A 53 14.27 5.32 -0.98
N PRO A 54 13.38 4.79 -1.83
CA PRO A 54 12.00 4.58 -1.44
C PRO A 54 11.86 3.65 -0.24
N VAL A 55 10.83 3.88 0.56
CA VAL A 55 10.44 2.99 1.66
C VAL A 55 9.45 1.98 1.12
N ILE A 56 9.76 0.69 1.30
CA ILE A 56 8.94 -0.41 0.79
C ILE A 56 8.39 -1.20 1.98
N TYR A 57 7.09 -1.45 1.95
CA TYR A 57 6.39 -2.32 2.87
C TYR A 57 5.81 -3.52 2.13
N TYR A 58 5.96 -4.69 2.75
CA TYR A 58 5.41 -5.95 2.29
C TYR A 58 4.24 -6.32 3.19
N ILE A 59 3.05 -6.40 2.60
CA ILE A 59 1.81 -6.80 3.27
C ILE A 59 1.53 -8.26 2.95
N ASN A 60 1.36 -9.08 3.97
CA ASN A 60 0.98 -10.49 3.84
C ASN A 60 -0.07 -10.85 4.90
N ASN A 61 -1.31 -10.45 4.64
CA ASN A 61 -2.41 -10.68 5.55
C ASN A 61 -3.04 -12.03 5.29
N VAL A 62 -3.43 -12.72 6.36
CA VAL A 62 -4.07 -14.03 6.30
C VAL A 62 -5.32 -14.03 7.17
N TYR A 63 -6.43 -14.52 6.63
CA TYR A 63 -7.66 -14.73 7.38
C TYR A 63 -7.68 -16.15 7.95
N GLU A 64 -7.62 -16.24 9.28
CA GLU A 64 -7.60 -17.49 10.02
C GLU A 64 -8.43 -17.35 11.28
N GLN A 65 -9.12 -18.42 11.67
CA GLN A 65 -9.89 -18.48 12.92
C GLN A 65 -10.92 -17.34 13.08
N GLY A 66 -11.54 -16.93 11.97
CA GLY A 66 -12.55 -15.87 11.99
C GLY A 66 -11.99 -14.45 12.09
N SER A 67 -10.68 -14.26 11.91
CA SER A 67 -10.03 -12.93 12.01
C SER A 67 -8.94 -12.74 10.97
N TRP A 68 -8.74 -11.49 10.55
CA TRP A 68 -7.60 -11.11 9.71
C TRP A 68 -6.36 -10.88 10.59
N LYS A 69 -5.30 -11.66 10.36
CA LYS A 69 -3.97 -11.38 10.87
C LYS A 69 -3.29 -10.41 9.91
N ILE A 70 -2.95 -9.23 10.40
CA ILE A 70 -2.32 -8.16 9.62
C ILE A 70 -0.81 -8.24 9.82
N ASN A 71 -0.06 -8.47 8.73
CA ASN A 71 1.40 -8.52 8.77
C ASN A 71 1.96 -7.52 7.76
N ILE A 72 2.76 -6.59 8.26
CA ILE A 72 3.40 -5.53 7.47
C ILE A 72 4.87 -5.47 7.88
N THR A 73 5.78 -5.67 6.93
CA THR A 73 7.22 -5.67 7.18
C THR A 73 7.96 -4.76 6.21
N THR A 74 9.10 -4.21 6.61
CA THR A 74 10.01 -3.47 5.72
C THR A 74 10.99 -4.39 5.00
N GLU A 75 11.21 -5.58 5.56
CA GLU A 75 12.02 -6.64 4.94
C GLU A 75 11.12 -7.55 4.11
N LYS A 76 11.61 -7.95 2.92
CA LYS A 76 10.88 -8.86 2.05
C LYS A 76 10.87 -10.25 2.68
N PRO A 77 9.70 -10.84 2.97
CA PRO A 77 9.62 -12.21 3.47
C PRO A 77 10.22 -13.20 2.47
N GLU A 78 10.92 -14.23 2.95
CA GLU A 78 11.61 -15.23 2.09
C GLU A 78 10.65 -15.95 1.11
N ASN A 79 9.36 -16.04 1.46
CA ASN A 79 8.30 -16.68 0.65
C ASN A 79 7.19 -15.69 0.24
N PHE A 80 7.56 -14.44 -0.02
CA PHE A 80 6.63 -13.39 -0.42
C PHE A 80 5.97 -13.65 -1.77
#